data_AF-A0A2Z7BJD8-F1
#
_entry.id   AF-A0A2Z7BJD8-F1
#
_cell.length_a   1.000
_cell.length_b   1.000
_cell.length_c   1.000
_cell.angle_alpha   90.00
_cell.angle_beta   90.00
_cell.angle_gamma   90.00
#
_symmetry.space_group_name_H-M   'P 1'
#
loop_
_entity.id
_entity.type
_entity.pdbx_description
1 polymer ?
#
loop_
_entity_poly.entity_id
_entity_poly.type
_entity_poly.pdbx_seq_one_letter_code
_entity_poly.pdbx_strand_id
1 'polypeptide(L)'
;MKKEHEDTQVALQASHKFISGLAEMGLSMSKNIERMKAKKQQARASHVVCHQKFQARIQEAEDSIQAQHLIIEALVEEKYSLLQTIQGLQEANGAPAPFDDEWEEEPKEHREEEEIDDIPMGEGEIDDE
;
A
#
# COMPACT_ATOMS: atom_id res chain seq x y z
N MET A 1 -53.17 -31.84 -47.34
CA MET A 1 -51.90 -32.50 -47.74
C MET A 1 -50.81 -31.51 -48.13
N LYS A 2 -50.80 -30.91 -49.34
CA LYS A 2 -49.63 -30.12 -49.82
C LYS A 2 -49.39 -28.81 -49.04
N LYS A 3 -50.47 -28.05 -48.77
CA LYS A 3 -50.42 -26.79 -48.00
C LYS A 3 -50.00 -26.99 -46.54
N GLU A 4 -50.51 -28.03 -45.88
CA GLU A 4 -50.16 -28.36 -44.49
C GLU A 4 -48.68 -28.71 -44.33
N HIS A 5 -48.09 -29.36 -45.34
CA HIS A 5 -46.66 -29.67 -45.37
C HIS A 5 -45.81 -28.39 -45.48
N GLU A 6 -46.22 -27.43 -46.31
CA GLU A 6 -45.56 -26.13 -46.46
C GLU A 6 -45.64 -25.30 -45.16
N ASP A 7 -46.81 -25.25 -44.51
CA ASP A 7 -47.01 -24.55 -43.24
C ASP A 7 -46.12 -25.14 -42.12
N THR A 8 -46.00 -26.48 -42.07
CA THR A 8 -45.13 -27.18 -41.12
C THR A 8 -43.65 -26.87 -41.38
N GLN A 9 -43.24 -26.79 -42.64
CA GLN A 9 -41.87 -26.45 -43.02
C GLN A 9 -41.49 -25.02 -42.59
N VAL A 10 -42.40 -24.06 -42.78
CA VAL A 10 -42.22 -22.67 -42.34
C VAL A 10 -42.11 -22.60 -40.81
N ALA A 11 -42.97 -23.31 -40.08
CA ALA A 11 -42.92 -23.39 -38.62
C ALA A 11 -41.59 -23.98 -38.11
N LEU A 12 -41.09 -25.04 -38.77
CA LEU A 12 -39.81 -25.66 -38.42
C LEU A 12 -38.63 -24.70 -38.65
N GLN A 13 -38.62 -23.96 -39.77
CA GLN A 13 -37.57 -22.98 -40.04
C GLN A 13 -37.59 -21.83 -39.02
N ALA A 14 -38.78 -21.36 -38.63
CA ALA A 14 -38.93 -20.35 -37.59
C ALA A 14 -38.43 -20.85 -36.23
N SER A 15 -38.76 -22.09 -35.88
CA SER A 15 -38.29 -22.74 -34.65
C SER A 15 -36.77 -22.86 -34.61
N HIS A 16 -36.13 -23.30 -35.71
CA HIS A 16 -34.67 -23.39 -35.78
C HIS A 16 -34.01 -22.02 -35.59
N LYS A 17 -34.49 -20.97 -36.26
CA LYS A 17 -33.97 -19.60 -36.09
C LYS A 17 -34.10 -19.12 -34.65
N PHE A 18 -35.23 -19.40 -34.00
CA PHE A 18 -35.44 -19.08 -32.61
C PHE A 18 -34.45 -19.80 -31.70
N ILE A 19 -34.25 -21.11 -31.89
CA ILE A 19 -33.28 -21.93 -31.14
C ILE A 19 -31.86 -21.41 -31.34
N SER A 20 -31.45 -21.10 -32.58
CA SER A 20 -30.13 -20.54 -32.87
C SER A 20 -29.91 -19.20 -32.15
N GLY A 21 -30.90 -18.31 -32.17
CA GLY A 21 -30.82 -17.02 -31.47
C GLY A 21 -30.68 -17.19 -29.95
N LEU A 22 -31.41 -18.13 -29.35
CA LEU A 22 -31.26 -18.45 -27.92
C LEU A 22 -29.87 -19.00 -27.60
N ALA A 23 -29.32 -19.88 -28.44
CA ALA A 23 -27.99 -20.45 -28.25
C ALA A 23 -26.88 -19.39 -28.33
N GLU A 24 -26.97 -18.46 -29.29
CA GLU A 24 -26.04 -17.33 -29.41
C GLU A 24 -26.09 -16.40 -28.20
N MET A 25 -27.29 -16.09 -27.70
CA MET A 25 -27.44 -15.32 -26.46
C MET A 25 -26.83 -16.03 -25.26
N GLY A 26 -27.08 -17.34 -25.12
CA GLY A 26 -26.49 -18.17 -24.07
C GLY A 26 -24.96 -18.16 -24.10
N LEU A 27 -24.36 -18.33 -25.29
CA LEU A 27 -22.91 -18.26 -25.48
C LEU A 27 -22.34 -16.90 -25.08
N SER A 28 -22.99 -15.80 -25.50
CA SER A 28 -22.58 -14.44 -25.18
C SER A 28 -22.60 -14.18 -23.67
N MET A 29 -23.65 -14.64 -22.98
CA MET A 29 -23.78 -14.54 -21.53
C MET A 29 -22.67 -15.32 -20.81
N SER A 30 -22.41 -16.58 -21.21
CA SER A 30 -21.31 -17.37 -20.64
C SER A 30 -19.97 -16.67 -20.79
N LYS A 31 -19.68 -16.12 -21.97
CA LYS A 31 -18.45 -15.34 -22.22
C LYS A 31 -18.36 -14.06 -21.39
N ASN A 32 -19.48 -13.42 -21.08
CA ASN A 32 -19.52 -12.28 -20.16
C ASN A 32 -19.18 -12.72 -18.72
N ILE A 33 -19.76 -13.82 -18.26
CA ILE A 33 -19.51 -14.36 -16.91
C ILE A 33 -18.03 -14.73 -16.74
N GLU A 34 -17.43 -15.40 -17.72
CA GLU A 34 -15.99 -15.73 -17.69
C GLU A 34 -15.11 -14.48 -17.62
N ARG A 35 -15.43 -13.44 -18.41
CA ARG A 35 -14.71 -12.15 -18.34
C ARG A 35 -14.85 -11.49 -16.97
N MET A 36 -16.02 -11.54 -16.36
CA MET A 36 -16.22 -10.98 -15.02
C MET A 36 -15.40 -11.74 -13.97
N LYS A 37 -15.37 -13.07 -14.04
CA LYS A 37 -14.52 -13.91 -13.16
C LYS A 37 -13.04 -13.59 -13.35
N ALA A 38 -12.57 -13.48 -14.59
CA ALA A 38 -11.18 -13.13 -14.90
C ALA A 38 -10.79 -11.75 -14.33
N LYS A 39 -11.65 -10.74 -14.48
CA LYS A 39 -11.44 -9.40 -13.90
C LYS A 39 -11.42 -9.43 -12.36
N LYS A 40 -12.33 -10.18 -11.71
CA LYS A 40 -12.34 -10.36 -10.24
C LYS A 40 -11.00 -10.95 -9.77
N GLN A 41 -10.48 -11.97 -10.45
CA GLN A 41 -9.19 -12.57 -10.11
C GLN A 41 -8.01 -11.64 -10.37
N GLN A 42 -8.02 -10.90 -11.48
CA GLN A 42 -6.99 -9.91 -11.78
C GLN A 42 -6.95 -8.80 -10.71
N ALA A 43 -8.11 -8.30 -10.28
CA ALA A 43 -8.20 -7.29 -9.22
C ALA A 43 -7.63 -7.83 -7.90
N ARG A 44 -8.02 -9.05 -7.51
CA ARG A 44 -7.47 -9.72 -6.31
C ARG A 44 -5.95 -9.88 -6.38
N ALA A 45 -5.41 -10.35 -7.50
CA ALA A 45 -3.97 -10.49 -7.70
C ALA A 45 -3.24 -9.14 -7.66
N SER A 46 -3.79 -8.12 -8.34
CA SER A 46 -3.22 -6.77 -8.33
C SER A 46 -3.20 -6.17 -6.93
N HIS A 47 -4.24 -6.39 -6.13
CA HIS A 47 -4.30 -5.95 -4.74
C HIS A 47 -3.20 -6.59 -3.88
N VAL A 48 -3.02 -7.92 -3.99
CA VAL A 48 -1.95 -8.65 -3.26
C VAL A 48 -0.56 -8.12 -3.63
N VAL A 49 -0.28 -7.94 -4.93
CA VAL A 49 1.01 -7.41 -5.40
C VAL A 49 1.24 -5.97 -4.90
N CYS A 50 0.20 -5.14 -4.92
CA CYS A 50 0.25 -3.78 -4.41
C CYS A 50 0.58 -3.75 -2.91
N HIS A 51 -0.11 -4.57 -2.13
CA HIS A 51 0.11 -4.69 -0.69
C HIS A 51 1.53 -5.16 -0.36
N GLN A 52 2.02 -6.20 -1.04
CA GLN A 52 3.39 -6.68 -0.89
C GLN A 52 4.43 -5.60 -1.21
N LYS A 53 4.20 -4.80 -2.26
CA LYS A 53 5.10 -3.70 -2.62
C LYS A 53 5.13 -2.63 -1.53
N PHE A 54 3.99 -2.27 -0.96
CA PHE A 54 3.94 -1.31 0.14
C PHE A 54 4.62 -1.86 1.39
N GLN A 55 4.38 -3.12 1.76
CA GLN A 55 5.07 -3.77 2.88
C GLN A 55 6.59 -3.76 2.70
N ALA A 56 7.10 -4.07 1.51
CA ALA A 56 8.54 -4.04 1.25
C ALA A 56 9.14 -2.63 1.44
N ARG A 57 8.42 -1.57 1.03
CA ARG A 57 8.87 -0.18 1.20
C ARG A 57 8.81 0.27 2.65
N ILE A 58 7.82 -0.19 3.42
CA ILE A 58 7.72 0.08 4.85
C ILE A 58 8.90 -0.57 5.56
N GLN A 59 9.17 -1.86 5.28
CA GLN A 59 10.31 -2.56 5.89
C GLN A 59 11.65 -1.89 5.55
N GLU A 60 11.86 -1.50 4.29
CA GLU A 60 13.08 -0.78 3.88
C GLU A 60 13.25 0.55 4.65
N ALA A 61 12.16 1.29 4.86
CA ALA A 61 12.19 2.52 5.63
C ALA A 61 12.47 2.27 7.12
N GLU A 62 11.84 1.24 7.71
CA GLU A 62 12.08 0.82 9.09
C GLU A 62 13.54 0.43 9.31
N ASP A 63 14.10 -0.40 8.42
CA ASP A 63 15.49 -0.85 8.46
C ASP A 63 16.45 0.35 8.34
N SER A 64 16.14 1.30 7.45
CA SER A 64 16.94 2.54 7.29
C SER A 64 16.89 3.42 8.54
N ILE A 65 15.72 3.56 9.17
CA ILE A 65 15.57 4.35 10.40
C ILE A 65 16.35 3.69 11.54
N GLN A 66 16.27 2.37 11.68
CA GLN A 66 17.04 1.62 12.68
C GLN A 66 18.55 1.77 12.46
N ALA A 67 19.02 1.70 11.20
CA ALA A 67 20.43 1.92 10.89
C ALA A 67 20.89 3.34 11.24
N GLN A 68 20.08 4.36 10.92
CA GLN A 68 20.38 5.74 11.29
C GLN A 68 20.39 5.94 12.81
N HIS A 69 19.47 5.31 13.54
CA HIS A 69 19.43 5.36 15.01
C HIS A 69 20.74 4.86 15.63
N LEU A 70 21.26 3.72 15.17
CA LEU A 70 22.55 3.18 15.63
C LEU A 70 23.72 4.12 15.35
N ILE A 71 23.72 4.81 14.20
CA ILE A 71 24.75 5.80 13.86
C ILE A 71 24.67 7.00 14.81
N ILE A 72 23.46 7.48 15.10
CA ILE A 72 23.25 8.60 16.03
C ILE A 72 23.73 8.22 17.43
N GLU A 73 23.39 7.03 17.92
CA GLU A 73 23.86 6.54 19.23
C GLU A 73 25.38 6.54 19.33
N ALA A 74 26.07 6.00 18.30
CA ALA A 74 27.52 5.98 18.26
C ALA A 74 28.14 7.39 18.24
N LEU A 75 27.56 8.32 17.47
CA LEU A 75 28.03 9.71 17.40
C LEU A 75 27.81 10.45 18.73
N VAL A 76 26.70 10.17 19.42
CA VAL A 76 26.42 10.74 20.74
C VAL A 76 27.46 10.25 21.75
N GLU A 77 27.79 8.96 21.77
CA GLU A 77 28.83 8.40 22.63
C GLU A 77 30.23 8.99 22.32
N GLU A 78 30.56 9.12 21.04
CA GLU A 78 31.82 9.75 20.60
C GLU A 78 31.88 11.22 21.04
N LYS A 79 30.80 11.99 20.87
CA LYS A 79 30.70 13.37 21.34
C LYS A 79 31.00 13.47 22.84
N TYR A 80 30.39 12.62 23.67
CA TYR A 80 30.64 12.63 25.11
C TYR A 80 32.10 12.30 25.45
N SER A 81 32.68 11.31 24.77
CA SER A 81 34.08 10.93 24.94
C SER A 81 35.04 12.06 24.56
N LEU A 82 34.75 12.78 23.47
CA LEU A 82 35.51 13.94 23.03
C LEU A 82 35.41 15.09 24.04
N LEU A 83 34.21 15.39 24.52
CA LEU A 83 33.99 16.44 25.54
C LEU A 83 34.79 16.14 26.82
N GLN A 84 34.76 14.90 27.30
CA GLN A 84 35.55 14.48 28.46
C GLN A 84 37.06 14.67 28.22
N THR A 85 37.54 14.33 27.02
CA THR A 85 38.95 14.50 26.65
C THR A 85 39.34 15.98 26.63
N ILE A 86 38.50 16.84 26.06
CA ILE A 86 38.73 18.30 26.00
C ILE A 86 38.79 18.88 27.42
N GLN A 87 37.85 18.49 28.28
CA GLN A 87 37.81 18.96 29.67
C GLN A 87 39.09 18.55 30.42
N GLY A 88 39.52 17.29 30.32
CA GLY A 88 40.75 16.83 30.96
C GLY A 88 42.00 17.58 30.49
N LEU A 89 42.07 17.96 29.20
CA LEU A 89 43.18 18.77 28.67
C LEU A 89 43.14 20.22 29.16
N GLN A 90 41.96 20.80 29.34
CA GLN A 90 41.81 22.17 29.84
C GLN A 90 42.18 22.29 31.31
N GLU A 91 41.73 21.32 32.12
CA GLU A 91 42.11 21.20 33.53
C GLU A 91 43.64 21.11 33.67
N ALA A 92 44.31 20.35 32.81
CA ALA A 92 45.78 20.25 32.80
C ALA A 92 46.48 21.56 32.39
N ASN A 93 45.86 22.38 31.55
CA ASN A 93 46.42 23.64 31.04
C ASN A 93 46.08 24.88 31.91
N GLY A 94 45.23 24.74 32.93
CA GLY A 94 44.80 25.86 33.79
C GLY A 94 43.91 26.90 33.08
N ALA A 95 43.27 26.51 31.98
CA ALA A 95 42.36 27.37 31.23
C ALA A 95 40.97 27.41 31.89
N PRO A 96 40.25 28.54 31.86
CA PRO A 96 38.85 28.59 32.28
C PRO A 96 37.98 27.68 31.40
N ALA A 97 36.81 27.27 31.91
CA ALA A 97 35.87 26.42 31.18
C ALA A 97 35.48 27.04 29.82
N PRO A 98 35.40 26.24 28.74
CA PRO A 98 35.38 26.73 27.36
C PRO A 98 34.00 27.05 26.77
N PHE A 99 32.91 26.56 27.35
CA PHE A 99 31.56 26.77 26.81
C PHE A 99 30.74 27.54 27.85
N ASP A 100 30.39 28.79 27.54
CA ASP A 100 29.28 29.46 28.20
C ASP A 100 27.99 28.69 27.85
N ASP A 101 27.11 28.54 28.83
CA ASP A 101 25.86 27.75 28.80
C ASP A 101 24.82 28.19 27.73
N GLU A 102 25.21 29.05 26.78
CA GLU A 102 24.33 29.59 25.73
C GLU A 102 24.00 28.57 24.61
N TRP A 103 24.65 27.40 24.61
CA TRP A 103 24.35 26.28 23.70
C TRP A 103 23.20 25.37 24.17
N GLU A 104 22.64 25.60 25.36
CA GLU A 104 21.42 24.91 25.84
C GLU A 104 20.12 25.49 25.26
N GLU A 105 20.14 26.28 24.18
CA GLU A 105 18.92 26.36 23.36
C GLU A 105 18.74 25.01 22.66
N GLU A 106 18.01 24.11 23.32
CA GLU A 106 17.36 22.97 22.67
C GLU A 106 16.80 23.47 21.34
N PRO A 107 17.11 22.82 20.20
CA PRO A 107 16.39 23.13 18.98
C PRO A 107 14.93 22.90 19.32
N LYS A 108 14.15 23.99 19.42
CA LYS A 108 12.71 23.94 19.69
C LYS A 108 12.20 22.89 18.73
N GLU A 109 11.77 21.76 19.28
CA GLU A 109 11.20 20.69 18.48
C GLU A 109 10.01 21.33 17.78
N HIS A 110 10.20 21.75 16.53
CA HIS A 110 9.12 21.84 15.57
C HIS A 110 8.76 20.39 15.18
N ARG A 111 8.57 19.53 16.18
CA ARG A 111 7.52 18.55 16.12
C ARG A 111 6.26 19.41 16.26
N GLU A 112 5.86 20.00 15.14
CA GLU A 112 4.44 20.06 14.89
C GLU A 112 4.02 18.59 15.03
N GLU A 113 3.54 18.24 16.23
CA GLU A 113 2.55 17.20 16.35
C GLU A 113 1.45 17.69 15.42
N GLU A 114 1.57 17.37 14.11
CA GLU A 114 0.40 17.06 13.35
C GLU A 114 -0.23 15.91 14.14
N GLU A 115 -1.05 16.31 15.12
CA GLU A 115 -2.26 15.62 15.49
C GLU A 115 -2.81 15.16 14.16
N ILE A 116 -2.52 13.91 13.85
CA ILE A 116 -3.14 13.19 12.75
C ILE A 116 -4.59 13.12 13.19
N ASP A 117 -5.30 14.24 12.94
CA ASP A 117 -6.73 14.40 13.09
C ASP A 117 -7.32 13.10 12.59
N ASP A 118 -7.99 12.40 13.50
CA ASP A 118 -8.54 11.06 13.32
C ASP A 118 -8.97 10.88 11.86
N ILE A 119 -8.14 10.17 11.08
CA ILE A 119 -8.55 9.77 9.73
C ILE A 119 -9.84 9.00 9.97
N PRO A 120 -10.99 9.46 9.47
CA PRO A 120 -12.25 8.80 9.76
C PRO A 120 -12.11 7.38 9.24
N MET A 121 -12.08 6.42 10.17
CA MET A 121 -12.25 5.02 9.85
C MET A 121 -13.63 4.91 9.22
N GLY A 122 -13.69 5.01 7.90
CA GLY A 122 -14.90 4.67 7.18
C GLY A 122 -15.25 3.25 7.58
N GLU A 123 -16.43 3.08 8.18
CA GLU A 123 -17.07 1.79 8.41
C GLU A 123 -17.37 1.16 7.04
N GLY A 124 -16.32 0.69 6.38
CA GLY A 124 -16.42 -0.17 5.22
C GLY A 124 -16.73 -1.56 5.76
N GLU A 125 -18.01 -1.88 5.81
CA GLU A 125 -18.50 -3.25 5.94
C GLU A 125 -17.81 -4.08 4.85
N ILE A 126 -16.75 -4.79 5.24
CA ILE A 126 -16.12 -5.81 4.40
C ILE A 126 -17.08 -6.99 4.38
N ASP A 127 -17.91 -7.02 3.34
CA ASP A 127 -18.65 -8.21 2.97
C ASP A 127 -17.64 -9.24 2.45
N ASP A 128 -17.32 -10.22 3.30
CA ASP A 128 -16.45 -11.34 2.97
C ASP A 128 -17.18 -12.29 1.98
N GLU A 129 -17.03 -12.05 0.66
CA GLU A 129 -17.48 -12.97 -0.42
C GLU A 129 -16.43 -13.27 -1.55
#